data_AF-A0A3P6ECH8-F1
#
_entry.id   AF-A0A3P6ECH8-F1
#
_cell.length_a   1.000
_cell.length_b   1.000
_cell.length_c   1.000
_cell.angle_alpha   90.00
_cell.angle_beta   90.00
_cell.angle_gamma   90.00
#
_symmetry.space_group_name_H-M   'P 1'
#
loop_
_entity.id
_entity.type
_entity.pdbx_description
1 polymer ?
#
loop_
_entity_poly.entity_id
_entity_poly.type
_entity_poly.pdbx_seq_one_letter_code
_entity_poly.pdbx_strand_id
1 'polypeptide(L)'
;MVVGNGETCYFWSSNWSPFGSITKYLRGESSRNTGIPTAATLAELWDQGTWQLPPVRSEGQVNIQTHLTTLALTHEADAFQWMPHGKHS
;
A
#
# COMPACT_ATOMS: atom_id res chain seq x y z
N MET A 1 2.84 -7.03 -7.89
CA MET A 1 1.37 -7.06 -7.77
C MET A 1 0.84 -5.82 -8.45
N VAL A 2 -0.29 -5.93 -9.13
CA VAL A 2 -1.04 -4.80 -9.69
C VAL A 2 -2.26 -4.61 -8.80
N VAL A 3 -2.43 -3.40 -8.29
CA VAL A 3 -3.56 -3.03 -7.44
C VAL A 3 -4.78 -2.80 -8.32
N GLY A 4 -5.86 -3.50 -8.03
CA GLY A 4 -7.17 -3.34 -8.67
C GLY A 4 -8.12 -2.64 -7.71
N ASN A 5 -9.05 -3.41 -7.16
CA ASN A 5 -10.05 -2.99 -6.18
C ASN A 5 -9.49 -2.90 -4.76
N GLY A 6 -8.29 -3.43 -4.52
CA GLY A 6 -7.59 -3.33 -3.25
C GLY A 6 -8.13 -4.25 -2.15
N GLU A 7 -9.11 -5.12 -2.42
CA GLU A 7 -9.77 -5.97 -1.41
C GLU A 7 -8.87 -7.10 -0.91
N THR A 8 -7.91 -7.53 -1.72
CA THR A 8 -6.94 -8.57 -1.37
C THR A 8 -5.52 -8.01 -1.20
N CYS A 9 -5.40 -6.68 -1.27
CA CYS A 9 -4.15 -5.96 -1.14
C CYS A 9 -4.00 -5.37 0.26
N TYR A 10 -3.33 -6.10 1.15
CA TYR A 10 -3.03 -5.62 2.50
C TYR A 10 -2.02 -4.45 2.49
N PHE A 11 -2.36 -3.37 3.17
CA PHE A 11 -1.54 -2.16 3.27
C PHE A 11 -0.12 -2.44 3.77
N TRP A 12 0.00 -3.26 4.83
CA TRP A 12 1.27 -3.50 5.52
C TRP A 12 2.15 -4.57 4.87
N SER A 13 1.54 -5.71 4.53
CA SER A 13 2.26 -6.92 4.14
C SER A 13 2.38 -7.11 2.63
N SER A 14 1.44 -6.58 1.83
CA SER A 14 1.46 -6.76 0.38
C SER A 14 2.48 -5.83 -0.29
N ASN A 15 3.06 -6.28 -1.40
CA ASN A 15 4.04 -5.53 -2.19
C ASN A 15 3.35 -4.72 -3.29
N TRP A 16 2.51 -3.76 -2.89
CA TRP A 16 1.83 -2.83 -3.81
C TRP A 16 2.65 -1.57 -4.10
N SER A 17 3.55 -1.20 -3.19
CA SER A 17 4.35 0.01 -3.31
C SER A 17 5.73 -0.26 -3.93
N PRO A 18 6.39 0.74 -4.54
CA PRO A 18 7.77 0.62 -5.01
C PRO A 18 8.77 0.44 -3.85
N PHE A 19 8.36 0.72 -2.62
CA PHE A 19 9.15 0.52 -1.41
C PHE A 19 9.11 -0.93 -0.88
N GLY A 20 8.31 -1.79 -1.52
CA GLY A 20 8.01 -3.14 -1.06
C GLY A 20 6.94 -3.15 0.03
N SER A 21 7.03 -4.11 0.96
CA SER A 21 6.15 -4.18 2.13
C SER A 21 6.43 -3.00 3.06
N ILE A 22 5.36 -2.26 3.38
CA ILE A 22 5.42 -1.09 4.26
C ILE A 22 5.95 -1.45 5.64
N THR A 23 5.62 -2.64 6.16
CA THR A 23 6.17 -3.15 7.44
C THR A 23 7.71 -3.18 7.43
N LYS A 24 8.32 -3.56 6.30
CA LYS A 24 9.78 -3.59 6.16
C LYS A 24 10.35 -2.19 5.92
N TYR A 25 9.68 -1.39 5.10
CA TYR A 25 10.13 -0.03 4.77
C TYR A 25 10.19 0.89 5.99
N LEU A 26 9.16 0.86 6.84
CA LEU A 26 9.10 1.67 8.06
C LEU A 26 9.87 1.05 9.26
N ARG A 27 10.59 -0.07 9.06
CA ARG A 27 11.49 -0.72 10.03
C ARG A 27 10.95 -0.82 11.47
N GLY A 28 9.64 -0.99 11.65
CA GLY A 28 9.05 -1.17 12.97
C GLY A 28 8.44 0.10 13.61
N GLU A 29 8.20 1.18 12.87
CA GLU A 29 7.11 2.10 13.27
C GLU A 29 5.84 1.26 13.44
N SER A 30 5.44 1.04 14.69
CA SER A 30 4.33 0.13 14.96
C SER A 30 3.07 0.65 14.27
N SER A 31 2.27 -0.25 13.69
CA SER A 31 0.93 0.07 13.17
C SER A 31 0.10 0.89 14.17
N ARG A 32 0.30 0.65 15.48
CA ARG A 32 -0.29 1.40 16.60
C ARG A 32 -0.01 2.91 16.57
N ASN A 33 1.14 3.34 16.05
CA ASN A 33 1.50 4.76 15.97
C ASN A 33 0.87 5.44 14.75
N THR A 34 0.53 4.66 13.72
CA THR A 34 -0.13 5.17 12.52
C THR A 34 -1.64 5.25 12.73
N GLY A 35 -2.26 4.29 13.42
CA GLY A 35 -3.72 4.20 13.52
C GLY A 35 -4.37 3.37 12.41
N ILE A 36 -3.57 2.73 11.55
CA ILE A 36 -4.05 1.80 10.52
C ILE A 36 -3.97 0.37 11.08
N PRO A 37 -5.07 -0.42 11.05
CA PRO A 37 -5.05 -1.82 11.45
C PRO A 37 -4.01 -2.65 10.68
N THR A 38 -3.40 -3.65 11.32
CA THR A 38 -2.37 -4.49 10.66
C THR A 38 -2.91 -5.32 9.50
N ALA A 39 -4.20 -5.66 9.55
CA ALA A 39 -4.89 -6.41 8.51
C ALA A 39 -5.65 -5.50 7.53
N ALA A 40 -5.45 -4.17 7.61
CA ALA A 40 -6.17 -3.24 6.74
C ALA A 40 -5.82 -3.47 5.27
N THR A 41 -6.83 -3.49 4.41
CA THR A 41 -6.67 -3.56 2.95
C THR A 41 -6.65 -2.16 2.35
N LEU A 42 -6.17 -2.03 1.11
CA LEU A 42 -6.25 -0.75 0.39
C LEU A 42 -7.70 -0.33 0.14
N ALA A 43 -8.61 -1.28 -0.09
CA ALA A 43 -10.04 -1.00 -0.24
C ALA A 43 -10.64 -0.36 1.02
N GLU A 44 -10.28 -0.86 2.21
CA GLU A 44 -10.77 -0.32 3.48
C GLU A 44 -10.24 1.10 3.78
N LEU A 45 -9.11 1.46 3.19
CA LEU A 45 -8.50 2.78 3.32
C LEU A 45 -8.93 3.75 2.22
N TRP A 46 -9.78 3.32 1.28
CA TRP A 46 -10.25 4.11 0.15
C TRP A 46 -11.76 4.32 0.24
N ASP A 47 -12.18 5.57 0.44
CA ASP A 47 -13.59 5.93 0.51
C ASP A 47 -13.91 7.08 -0.43
N GLN A 48 -14.99 6.92 -1.20
CA GLN A 48 -15.49 7.90 -2.17
C GLN A 48 -14.43 8.57 -3.06
N GLY A 49 -13.40 7.83 -3.49
CA GLY A 49 -12.35 8.36 -4.36
C GLY A 49 -11.19 9.05 -3.61
N THR A 50 -11.13 8.94 -2.29
CA THR A 50 -10.10 9.56 -1.44
C THR A 50 -9.54 8.58 -0.42
N TRP A 51 -8.23 8.67 -0.16
CA TRP A 51 -7.56 7.89 0.86
C TRP A 51 -7.86 8.39 2.28
N GLN A 52 -8.43 7.54 3.11
CA GLN A 52 -8.71 7.79 4.53
C GLN A 52 -7.49 7.41 5.36
N LEU A 53 -6.51 8.30 5.41
CA LEU A 53 -5.23 8.06 6.09
C LEU A 53 -5.04 8.99 7.29
N PRO A 54 -4.43 8.48 8.37
CA PRO A 54 -4.10 9.27 9.55
C PRO A 54 -3.01 10.29 9.24
N PRO A 55 -2.89 11.35 10.06
CA PRO A 55 -1.87 12.37 9.88
C PRO A 55 -0.47 11.78 10.01
N VAL A 56 0.38 12.14 9.05
CA VAL A 56 1.75 11.66 8.92
C VAL A 56 2.67 12.27 9.98
N ARG A 57 3.54 11.44 10.56
CA ARG A 57 4.50 11.82 11.62
C ARG A 57 5.97 11.55 11.27
N SER A 58 6.25 10.92 10.12
CA SER A 58 7.60 10.65 9.64
C SER A 58 7.72 10.81 8.12
N GLU A 59 8.94 11.02 7.63
CA GLU A 59 9.20 11.16 6.19
C GLU A 59 8.82 9.89 5.40
N GLY A 60 9.05 8.71 5.98
CA GLY A 60 8.65 7.44 5.37
C GLY A 60 7.13 7.37 5.14
N GLN A 61 6.34 7.86 6.09
CA GLN A 61 4.89 7.95 5.95
C GLN A 61 4.47 8.98 4.88
N VAL A 62 5.20 10.09 4.71
CA VAL A 62 4.92 11.09 3.66
C VAL A 62 5.10 10.46 2.29
N ASN A 63 6.18 9.70 2.10
CA ASN A 63 6.46 9.01 0.84
C ASN A 63 5.37 8.00 0.49
N ILE A 64 4.86 7.26 1.48
CA ILE A 64 3.77 6.30 1.29
C ILE A 64 2.49 7.02 0.89
N GLN A 65 2.12 8.10 1.60
CA GLN A 65 0.91 8.86 1.30
C GLN A 65 0.97 9.53 -0.07
N THR A 66 2.14 10.08 -0.43
CA THR A 66 2.40 10.64 -1.76
C THR A 66 2.26 9.58 -2.84
N HIS A 67 2.72 8.36 -2.60
CA HIS A 67 2.53 7.28 -3.57
C HIS A 67 1.06 6.86 -3.67
N LEU A 68 0.35 6.76 -2.54
CA LEU A 68 -1.08 6.43 -2.53
C LEU A 68 -1.90 7.41 -3.37
N THR A 69 -1.64 8.71 -3.30
CA THR A 69 -2.37 9.69 -4.14
C THR A 69 -2.14 9.50 -5.64
N THR A 70 -1.09 8.78 -6.06
CA THR A 70 -0.88 8.39 -7.47
C THR A 70 -1.63 7.11 -7.86
N LEU A 71 -2.14 6.36 -6.88
CA LEU A 71 -2.95 5.18 -7.07
C LEU A 71 -4.44 5.54 -7.06
N ALA A 72 -5.16 5.04 -8.06
CA ALA A 72 -6.61 5.04 -8.08
C ALA A 72 -7.09 3.58 -8.10
N LEU A 73 -7.90 3.20 -7.12
CA LEU A 73 -8.51 1.87 -7.11
C LEU A 73 -9.52 1.76 -8.26
N THR A 74 -9.55 0.60 -8.90
CA THR A 74 -10.49 0.28 -9.97
C THR A 74 -11.54 -0.72 -9.50
N HIS A 75 -12.48 -1.09 -10.36
CA HIS A 75 -13.46 -2.14 -10.05
C HIS A 75 -12.92 -3.56 -10.32
N GLU A 76 -11.73 -3.69 -10.88
CA GLU A 76 -11.14 -4.98 -11.23
C GLU A 76 -10.45 -5.62 -10.01
N ALA A 77 -10.40 -6.96 -9.94
CA ALA A 77 -9.72 -7.63 -8.83
C ALA A 77 -8.21 -7.37 -8.84
N ASP A 78 -7.57 -7.38 -7.66
CA ASP A 78 -6.12 -7.30 -7.56
C ASP A 78 -5.44 -8.47 -8.28
N ALA A 79 -4.32 -8.20 -8.95
CA ALA A 79 -3.60 -9.21 -9.72
C ALA A 79 -2.17 -9.41 -9.21
N PHE A 80 -1.81 -10.66 -8.89
CA PHE A 80 -0.43 -11.04 -8.61
C PHE A 80 0.35 -11.17 -9.91
N GLN A 81 0.96 -10.07 -10.36
CA GLN A 81 1.94 -10.15 -11.42
C GLN A 81 3.22 -10.79 -10.90
N TRP A 82 3.48 -12.03 -11.29
CA TRP A 82 4.80 -12.63 -11.20
C TRP A 82 5.70 -11.91 -12.19
N MET A 83 6.69 -11.18 -11.68
CA MET A 83 7.80 -10.71 -12.49
C MET A 83 8.89 -11.78 -12.40
N PRO A 84 8.99 -12.71 -13.37
CA PRO A 84 10.21 -13.52 -13.46
C PRO A 84 11.38 -12.57 -13.64
N HIS A 85 12.35 -12.68 -12.74
CA HIS A 85 13.48 -11.77 -12.63
C HIS A 85 14.30 -11.73 -13.93
N GLY A 86 14.66 -10.53 -14.36
CA GLY A 86 15.83 -10.26 -15.20
C GLY A 86 15.61 -10.42 -16.70
N LYS A 87 15.46 -9.30 -17.43
CA LYS A 87 16.06 -9.23 -18.75
C LYS A 87 17.57 -9.42 -18.55
N HIS A 88 18.05 -10.65 -18.69
CA HIS A 88 19.41 -10.86 -19.16
C HIS A 88 19.42 -10.36 -20.59
N SER A 89 20.11 -9.24 -20.80
CA SER A 89 20.57 -8.78 -22.11
C SER A 89 21.33 -9.87 -22.85
#